data_AF-A0A6A3MTW1-F1
#
_entry.id   AF-A0A6A3MTW1-F1
#
_cell.length_a   1.000
_cell.length_b   1.000
_cell.length_c   1.000
_cell.angle_alpha   90.00
_cell.angle_beta   90.00
_cell.angle_gamma   90.00
#
_symmetry.space_group_name_H-M   'P 1'
#
loop_
_entity.id
_entity.type
_entity.pdbx_description
1 polymer ?
#
loop_
_entity_poly.entity_id
_entity_poly.type
_entity_poly.pdbx_seq_one_letter_code
_entity_poly.pdbx_strand_id
1 'polypeptide(L)'
;MPAPVFDESKFASLEAYAEELNAQLEGKSAPQIVRWTFDTFGARTVLSSSFGIQSAVMLHLARSVSRSIPVVWVDTGYLPKETYQFAAHLTKALDLDVRVYQSPITPARMEALYGKLYELETPEAHRQYGFMRKVEPMQRALKGLDAAALLVGVRAGQTQHRQHMKHVNVHEGRLKICPILNWSKQEVDQYMAANQLEYHPLKAQGYESVGDAHSSRPVTDADEGNDRAGRFNGKQQECGLHLDMHDMKLEDFKFDDPLALSERDQELLALSKRAKGITVFTKPMCKYCLAAKDVMREREWEFDEVSVPTEVSIQSLQQIVGKPVKTVPQIFLDGKYIGGYTEFVAHLGIPSRFA
;
A
#
# COMPACT_ATOMS: atom_id res chain seq x y z
N MET A 1 -16.75 -35.91 19.07
CA MET A 1 -17.26 -35.92 17.68
C MET A 1 -16.68 -34.69 16.99
N PRO A 2 -16.13 -34.75 15.77
CA PRO A 2 -15.84 -33.53 15.04
C PRO A 2 -17.12 -32.69 14.99
N ALA A 3 -17.02 -31.39 15.24
CA ALA A 3 -18.17 -30.51 15.07
C ALA A 3 -18.77 -30.77 13.67
N PRO A 4 -20.10 -30.79 13.51
CA PRO A 4 -20.68 -30.89 12.18
C PRO A 4 -20.03 -29.79 11.33
N VAL A 5 -19.41 -30.18 10.20
CA VAL A 5 -18.90 -29.24 9.21
C VAL A 5 -20.07 -28.33 8.87
N PHE A 6 -19.99 -27.07 9.27
CA PHE A 6 -21.08 -26.15 9.10
C PHE A 6 -21.31 -25.98 7.60
N ASP A 7 -22.54 -26.21 7.16
CA ASP A 7 -22.92 -26.20 5.76
C ASP A 7 -23.41 -24.81 5.39
N GLU A 8 -22.53 -24.01 4.77
CA GLU A 8 -22.83 -22.65 4.32
C GLU A 8 -24.02 -22.62 3.33
N SER A 9 -24.29 -23.72 2.62
CA SER A 9 -25.41 -23.80 1.65
C SER A 9 -26.80 -23.71 2.30
N LYS A 10 -26.87 -23.85 3.62
CA LYS A 10 -28.11 -23.69 4.40
C LYS A 10 -28.47 -22.24 4.68
N PHE A 11 -27.59 -21.29 4.37
CA PHE A 11 -27.80 -19.87 4.63
C PHE A 11 -28.00 -19.12 3.31
N ALA A 12 -28.88 -18.11 3.34
CA ALA A 12 -29.18 -17.30 2.15
C ALA A 12 -27.97 -16.46 1.68
N SER A 13 -27.05 -16.14 2.59
CA SER A 13 -25.81 -15.43 2.29
C SER A 13 -24.73 -15.70 3.36
N LEU A 14 -23.48 -15.30 3.08
CA LEU A 14 -22.39 -15.36 4.05
C LEU A 14 -22.64 -14.48 5.27
N GLU A 15 -23.36 -13.36 5.10
CA GLU A 15 -23.73 -12.46 6.19
C GLU A 15 -24.71 -13.13 7.15
N ALA A 16 -25.75 -13.77 6.62
CA ALA A 16 -26.70 -14.54 7.44
C ALA A 16 -25.98 -15.68 8.18
N TYR A 17 -25.02 -16.34 7.51
CA TYR A 17 -24.19 -17.35 8.15
C TYR A 17 -23.32 -16.75 9.26
N ALA A 18 -22.65 -15.62 9.02
CA ALA A 18 -21.85 -14.92 10.02
C ALA A 18 -22.68 -14.48 11.24
N GLU A 19 -23.93 -14.08 11.06
CA GLU A 19 -24.83 -13.74 12.17
C GLU A 19 -25.14 -14.93 13.07
N GLU A 20 -25.49 -16.08 12.49
CA GLU A 20 -25.70 -17.33 13.24
C GLU A 20 -24.45 -17.74 14.02
N LEU A 21 -23.27 -17.64 13.38
CA LEU A 21 -22.00 -17.94 14.02
C LEU A 21 -21.70 -17.00 15.19
N ASN A 22 -22.05 -15.71 15.09
CA ASN A 22 -21.88 -14.79 16.21
C ASN A 22 -22.78 -15.17 17.39
N ALA A 23 -24.01 -15.60 17.16
CA ALA A 23 -24.89 -16.10 18.23
C ALA A 23 -24.31 -17.37 18.87
N GLN A 24 -23.76 -18.29 18.06
CA GLN A 24 -23.14 -19.52 18.57
C GLN A 24 -21.86 -19.27 19.38
N LEU A 25 -21.07 -18.28 18.99
CA LEU A 25 -19.79 -17.95 19.61
C LEU A 25 -19.91 -16.95 20.77
N GLU A 26 -21.13 -16.50 21.08
CA GLU A 26 -21.38 -15.60 22.20
C GLU A 26 -20.84 -16.19 23.52
N GLY A 27 -20.14 -15.36 24.29
CA GLY A 27 -19.52 -15.74 25.56
C GLY A 27 -18.30 -16.67 25.47
N LYS A 28 -17.87 -17.10 24.26
CA LYS A 28 -16.65 -17.91 24.12
C LYS A 28 -15.39 -17.07 24.28
N SER A 29 -14.39 -17.66 24.92
CA SER A 29 -13.05 -17.07 25.04
C SER A 29 -12.29 -17.10 23.71
N ALA A 30 -11.28 -16.24 23.56
CA ALA A 30 -10.45 -16.20 22.35
C ALA A 30 -9.83 -17.56 21.96
N PRO A 31 -9.27 -18.37 22.89
CA PRO A 31 -8.80 -19.72 22.58
C PRO A 31 -9.92 -20.65 22.06
N GLN A 32 -11.12 -20.56 22.64
CA GLN A 32 -12.27 -21.36 22.19
C GLN A 32 -12.73 -20.94 20.78
N ILE A 33 -12.72 -19.65 20.46
CA ILE A 33 -13.05 -19.15 19.12
C ILE A 33 -12.02 -19.66 18.10
N VAL A 34 -10.73 -19.53 18.37
CA VAL A 34 -9.66 -20.03 17.48
C VAL A 34 -9.78 -21.54 17.28
N ARG A 35 -10.03 -22.30 18.35
CA ARG A 35 -10.21 -23.75 18.29
C ARG A 35 -11.42 -24.13 17.45
N TRP A 36 -12.55 -23.47 17.70
CA TRP A 36 -13.78 -23.68 16.93
C TRP A 36 -13.57 -23.41 15.44
N THR A 37 -12.87 -22.31 15.09
CA THR A 37 -12.57 -21.99 13.69
C THR A 37 -11.78 -23.12 13.04
N PHE A 38 -10.72 -23.61 13.69
CA PHE A 38 -9.92 -24.69 13.14
C PHE A 38 -10.69 -26.02 13.04
N ASP A 39 -11.47 -26.37 14.06
CA ASP A 39 -12.29 -27.60 14.05
C ASP A 39 -13.39 -27.55 12.97
N THR A 40 -13.84 -26.35 12.58
CA THR A 40 -14.90 -26.15 11.57
C THR A 40 -14.35 -26.07 10.14
N PHE A 41 -13.29 -25.30 9.91
CA PHE A 41 -12.76 -25.01 8.56
C PHE A 41 -11.49 -25.81 8.22
N GLY A 42 -10.86 -26.45 9.21
CA GLY A 42 -9.66 -27.27 9.03
C GLY A 42 -8.55 -26.52 8.29
N ALA A 43 -8.07 -27.12 7.19
CA ALA A 43 -7.01 -26.57 6.34
C ALA A 43 -7.36 -25.24 5.67
N ARG A 44 -8.65 -24.85 5.61
CA ARG A 44 -9.12 -23.56 5.05
C ARG A 44 -9.08 -22.42 6.08
N THR A 45 -8.51 -22.67 7.26
CA THR A 45 -8.26 -21.67 8.30
C THR A 45 -6.90 -21.02 8.08
N VAL A 46 -6.86 -19.69 7.98
CA VAL A 46 -5.62 -18.92 7.78
C VAL A 46 -5.53 -17.82 8.85
N LEU A 47 -4.33 -17.58 9.38
CA LEU A 47 -4.06 -16.42 10.23
C LEU A 47 -3.34 -15.35 9.40
N SER A 48 -3.80 -14.10 9.44
CA SER A 48 -3.03 -12.96 8.94
C SER A 48 -2.31 -12.26 10.09
N SER A 49 -1.01 -12.00 9.92
CA SER A 49 -0.20 -11.23 10.86
C SER A 49 0.67 -10.19 10.15
N SER A 50 0.70 -8.96 10.68
CA SER A 50 1.65 -7.93 10.26
C SER A 50 2.95 -7.96 11.08
N PHE A 51 3.08 -8.90 12.03
CA PHE A 51 4.15 -8.92 13.03
C PHE A 51 4.30 -7.59 13.81
N GLY A 52 3.17 -6.90 14.05
CA GLY A 52 3.14 -5.64 14.78
C GLY A 52 3.30 -5.77 16.30
N ILE A 53 3.13 -4.66 17.02
CA ILE A 53 3.43 -4.51 18.46
C ILE A 53 2.92 -5.66 19.34
N GLN A 54 1.69 -6.11 19.11
CA GLN A 54 1.01 -7.14 19.90
C GLN A 54 0.72 -8.42 19.09
N SER A 55 1.39 -8.64 17.96
CA SER A 55 1.09 -9.79 17.08
C SER A 55 1.34 -11.15 17.74
N ALA A 56 2.26 -11.21 18.71
CA ALA A 56 2.61 -12.44 19.42
C ALA A 56 1.39 -13.13 20.04
N VAL A 57 0.37 -12.38 20.50
CA VAL A 57 -0.86 -12.93 21.07
C VAL A 57 -1.56 -13.87 20.09
N MET A 58 -1.92 -13.37 18.91
CA MET A 58 -2.68 -14.16 17.94
C MET A 58 -1.83 -15.29 17.34
N LEU A 59 -0.52 -15.06 17.15
CA LEU A 59 0.40 -16.09 16.70
C LEU A 59 0.45 -17.25 17.71
N HIS A 60 0.59 -16.94 18.99
CA HIS A 60 0.60 -17.94 20.06
C HIS A 60 -0.76 -18.64 20.21
N LEU A 61 -1.89 -17.90 20.13
CA LEU A 61 -3.24 -18.48 20.19
C LEU A 61 -3.50 -19.45 19.03
N ALA A 62 -3.20 -19.08 17.79
CA ALA A 62 -3.36 -19.98 16.65
C ALA A 62 -2.46 -21.21 16.79
N ARG A 63 -1.21 -20.99 17.22
CA ARG A 63 -0.22 -22.04 17.37
C ARG A 63 -0.56 -23.05 18.46
N SER A 64 -1.19 -22.62 19.56
CA SER A 64 -1.64 -23.52 20.63
C SER A 64 -2.77 -24.44 20.18
N VAL A 65 -3.53 -24.04 19.15
CA VAL A 65 -4.59 -24.85 18.54
C VAL A 65 -4.02 -25.82 17.50
N SER A 66 -3.22 -25.35 16.55
CA SER A 66 -2.58 -26.20 15.55
C SER A 66 -1.33 -25.56 14.93
N ARG A 67 -0.31 -26.40 14.67
CA ARG A 67 0.88 -26.05 13.86
C ARG A 67 0.55 -25.85 12.38
N SER A 68 -0.54 -26.46 11.91
CA SER A 68 -0.89 -26.48 10.49
C SER A 68 -1.66 -25.25 10.01
N ILE A 69 -1.95 -24.28 10.89
CA ILE A 69 -2.59 -23.03 10.48
C ILE A 69 -1.52 -22.16 9.82
N PRO A 70 -1.58 -21.91 8.50
CA PRO A 70 -0.64 -21.03 7.85
C PRO A 70 -0.81 -19.59 8.35
N VAL A 71 0.31 -18.93 8.59
CA VAL A 71 0.39 -17.52 8.93
C VAL A 71 0.76 -16.75 7.67
N VAL A 72 -0.21 -16.07 7.07
CA VAL A 72 0.03 -15.15 5.97
C VAL A 72 0.65 -13.87 6.51
N TRP A 73 1.82 -13.54 5.96
CA TRP A 73 2.48 -12.27 6.19
C TRP A 73 2.69 -11.55 4.87
N VAL A 74 2.08 -10.37 4.75
CA VAL A 74 2.32 -9.48 3.61
C VAL A 74 3.54 -8.62 3.91
N ASP A 75 4.62 -8.94 3.22
CA ASP A 75 5.85 -8.17 3.26
C ASP A 75 5.77 -7.04 2.21
N THR A 76 5.61 -5.82 2.71
CA THR A 76 5.51 -4.63 1.88
C THR A 76 6.86 -4.18 1.35
N GLY A 77 7.99 -4.75 1.76
CA GLY A 77 9.33 -4.29 1.42
C GLY A 77 9.75 -2.97 2.08
N TYR A 78 8.85 -2.36 2.87
CA TYR A 78 9.06 -1.09 3.58
C TYR A 78 8.90 -1.22 5.10
N LEU A 79 8.81 -2.44 5.63
CA LEU A 79 8.73 -2.68 7.07
C LEU A 79 10.06 -2.31 7.76
N PRO A 80 10.04 -1.88 9.04
CA PRO A 80 11.25 -1.67 9.82
C PRO A 80 12.09 -2.94 9.95
N LYS A 81 13.41 -2.80 10.08
CA LYS A 81 14.33 -3.93 10.31
C LYS A 81 13.93 -4.75 11.54
N GLU A 82 13.43 -4.08 12.58
CA GLU A 82 12.97 -4.67 13.83
C GLU A 82 11.79 -5.63 13.58
N THR A 83 10.90 -5.30 12.63
CA THR A 83 9.76 -6.14 12.28
C THR A 83 10.22 -7.43 11.58
N TYR A 84 11.20 -7.37 10.68
CA TYR A 84 11.75 -8.59 10.07
C TYR A 84 12.46 -9.47 11.10
N GLN A 85 13.26 -8.87 11.99
CA GLN A 85 13.96 -9.60 13.05
C GLN A 85 12.96 -10.25 14.03
N PHE A 86 11.93 -9.52 14.43
CA PHE A 86 10.87 -10.01 15.30
C PHE A 86 10.06 -11.13 14.63
N ALA A 87 9.72 -10.99 13.35
CA ALA A 87 9.04 -12.02 12.58
C ALA A 87 9.88 -13.31 12.50
N ALA A 88 11.17 -13.20 12.17
CA ALA A 88 12.09 -14.35 12.12
C ALA A 88 12.22 -15.02 13.49
N HIS A 89 12.35 -14.22 14.57
CA HIS A 89 12.42 -14.72 15.94
C HIS A 89 11.15 -15.51 16.32
N LEU A 90 9.96 -14.90 16.19
CA LEU A 90 8.70 -15.54 16.54
C LEU A 90 8.40 -16.76 15.67
N THR A 91 8.73 -16.72 14.38
CA THR A 91 8.57 -17.87 13.47
C THR A 91 9.31 -19.09 14.00
N LYS A 92 10.55 -18.90 14.46
CA LYS A 92 11.36 -19.97 15.04
C LYS A 92 10.89 -20.36 16.45
N ALA A 93 10.65 -19.38 17.31
CA ALA A 93 10.30 -19.61 18.71
C ALA A 93 8.95 -20.33 18.87
N LEU A 94 7.98 -19.99 18.01
CA LEU A 94 6.65 -20.57 18.04
C LEU A 94 6.47 -21.72 17.02
N ASP A 95 7.47 -22.05 16.20
CA ASP A 95 7.37 -23.09 15.16
C ASP A 95 6.15 -22.85 14.25
N LEU A 96 6.15 -21.71 13.56
CA LEU A 96 5.03 -21.21 12.74
C LEU A 96 5.23 -21.55 11.25
N ASP A 97 4.15 -21.95 10.58
CA ASP A 97 4.10 -22.03 9.11
C ASP A 97 3.86 -20.64 8.50
N VAL A 98 4.90 -19.81 8.43
CA VAL A 98 4.80 -18.47 7.86
C VAL A 98 4.90 -18.51 6.33
N ARG A 99 3.85 -18.01 5.67
CA ARG A 99 3.79 -17.83 4.22
C ARG A 99 3.95 -16.35 3.89
N VAL A 100 5.13 -16.01 3.36
CA VAL A 100 5.47 -14.64 2.98
C VAL A 100 4.92 -14.34 1.59
N TYR A 101 4.16 -13.26 1.48
CA TYR A 101 3.64 -12.75 0.21
C TYR A 101 4.11 -11.32 -0.01
N GLN A 102 4.72 -11.08 -1.17
CA GLN A 102 5.17 -9.78 -1.62
C GLN A 102 4.45 -9.39 -2.91
N SER A 103 4.45 -8.09 -3.21
CA SER A 103 4.05 -7.58 -4.52
C SER A 103 4.90 -8.22 -5.64
N PRO A 104 4.33 -8.50 -6.82
CA PRO A 104 5.11 -9.02 -7.96
C PRO A 104 6.14 -8.03 -8.50
N ILE A 105 6.06 -6.75 -8.13
CA ILE A 105 7.12 -5.77 -8.38
C ILE A 105 7.89 -5.46 -7.10
N THR A 106 9.23 -5.39 -7.20
CA THR A 106 10.07 -4.99 -6.06
C THR A 106 9.84 -3.51 -5.68
N PRO A 107 10.12 -3.09 -4.43
CA PRO A 107 10.16 -1.67 -4.03
C PRO A 107 10.94 -0.79 -5.01
N ALA A 108 12.18 -1.18 -5.35
CA ALA A 108 13.04 -0.44 -6.27
C ALA A 108 12.41 -0.27 -7.67
N ARG A 109 11.75 -1.33 -8.18
CA ARG A 109 11.02 -1.26 -9.45
C ARG A 109 9.79 -0.35 -9.34
N MET A 110 9.00 -0.46 -8.27
CA MET A 110 7.85 0.43 -8.06
C MET A 110 8.29 1.90 -8.05
N GLU A 111 9.36 2.22 -7.31
CA GLU A 111 9.90 3.58 -7.25
C GLU A 111 10.45 4.06 -8.60
N ALA A 112 11.08 3.19 -9.38
CA ALA A 112 11.56 3.54 -10.72
C ALA A 112 10.43 3.84 -11.71
N LEU A 113 9.26 3.20 -11.54
CA LEU A 113 8.13 3.32 -12.46
C LEU A 113 7.14 4.41 -12.06
N TYR A 114 6.87 4.55 -10.76
CA TYR A 114 5.80 5.38 -10.23
C TYR A 114 6.29 6.43 -9.21
N GLY A 115 7.60 6.47 -8.95
CA GLY A 115 8.14 7.23 -7.83
C GLY A 115 7.76 6.64 -6.48
N LYS A 116 8.08 7.37 -5.42
CA LYS A 116 7.69 7.00 -4.05
C LYS A 116 6.25 7.41 -3.80
N LEU A 117 5.31 6.58 -4.23
CA LEU A 117 3.86 6.82 -4.11
C LEU A 117 3.42 7.23 -2.68
N TYR A 118 4.12 6.78 -1.64
CA TYR A 118 3.84 7.12 -0.25
C TYR A 118 4.30 8.53 0.17
N GLU A 119 5.14 9.21 -0.61
CA GLU A 119 5.53 10.62 -0.42
C GLU A 119 4.56 11.58 -1.14
N LEU A 120 3.72 11.08 -2.06
CA LEU A 120 2.75 11.89 -2.78
C LEU A 120 1.49 12.09 -1.92
N GLU A 121 1.10 13.34 -1.68
CA GLU A 121 -0.09 13.67 -0.88
C GLU A 121 -1.40 13.57 -1.67
N THR A 122 -1.57 12.56 -2.52
CA THR A 122 -2.80 12.32 -3.30
C THR A 122 -3.50 11.03 -2.87
N PRO A 123 -4.85 11.02 -2.75
CA PRO A 123 -5.61 9.80 -2.46
C PRO A 123 -5.34 8.65 -3.44
N GLU A 124 -5.13 8.97 -4.72
CA GLU A 124 -4.85 8.03 -5.80
C GLU A 124 -3.52 7.31 -5.57
N ALA A 125 -2.46 8.05 -5.24
CA ALA A 125 -1.14 7.47 -4.98
C ALA A 125 -1.14 6.55 -3.75
N HIS A 126 -1.81 6.97 -2.67
CA HIS A 126 -1.94 6.14 -1.48
C HIS A 126 -2.78 4.89 -1.73
N ARG A 127 -3.86 4.98 -2.53
CA ARG A 127 -4.66 3.82 -2.97
C ARG A 127 -3.82 2.87 -3.81
N GLN A 128 -3.07 3.37 -4.78
CA GLN A 128 -2.20 2.57 -5.63
C GLN A 128 -1.12 1.85 -4.81
N TYR A 129 -0.42 2.55 -3.91
CA TYR A 129 0.55 1.95 -3.00
C TYR A 129 -0.09 0.86 -2.11
N GLY A 130 -1.23 1.19 -1.49
CA GLY A 130 -1.97 0.28 -0.62
C GLY A 130 -2.40 -0.99 -1.35
N PHE A 131 -2.90 -0.84 -2.58
CA PHE A 131 -3.28 -1.96 -3.41
C PHE A 131 -2.07 -2.84 -3.75
N MET A 132 -1.04 -2.26 -4.36
CA MET A 132 0.12 -3.00 -4.89
C MET A 132 0.96 -3.68 -3.81
N ARG A 133 1.12 -3.04 -2.64
CA ARG A 133 2.00 -3.54 -1.57
C ARG A 133 1.26 -4.33 -0.51
N LYS A 134 -0.08 -4.22 -0.41
CA LYS A 134 -0.85 -4.81 0.69
C LYS A 134 -2.04 -5.64 0.22
N VAL A 135 -2.98 -5.04 -0.50
CA VAL A 135 -4.23 -5.70 -0.88
C VAL A 135 -4.00 -6.85 -1.85
N GLU A 136 -3.30 -6.60 -2.96
CA GLU A 136 -3.03 -7.63 -3.98
C GLU A 136 -2.30 -8.86 -3.39
N PRO A 137 -1.19 -8.71 -2.63
CA PRO A 137 -0.52 -9.87 -2.05
C PRO A 137 -1.40 -10.63 -1.06
N MET A 138 -2.25 -9.93 -0.29
CA MET A 138 -3.19 -10.57 0.63
C MET A 138 -4.25 -11.38 -0.12
N GLN A 139 -4.92 -10.77 -1.11
CA GLN A 139 -5.94 -11.43 -1.92
C GLN A 139 -5.39 -12.67 -2.62
N ARG A 140 -4.19 -12.57 -3.20
CA ARG A 140 -3.49 -13.70 -3.83
C ARG A 140 -3.14 -14.79 -2.82
N ALA A 141 -2.71 -14.42 -1.61
CA ALA A 141 -2.44 -15.38 -0.54
C ALA A 141 -3.69 -16.16 -0.13
N LEU A 142 -4.79 -15.44 0.15
CA LEU A 142 -6.05 -16.04 0.59
C LEU A 142 -6.67 -16.93 -0.49
N LYS A 143 -6.55 -16.55 -1.77
CA LYS A 143 -6.98 -17.38 -2.90
C LYS A 143 -6.10 -18.63 -3.04
N GLY A 144 -4.78 -18.48 -2.99
CA GLY A 144 -3.84 -19.60 -3.14
C GLY A 144 -3.91 -20.64 -2.02
N LEU A 145 -4.38 -20.23 -0.84
CA LEU A 145 -4.59 -21.09 0.33
C LEU A 145 -6.03 -21.63 0.45
N ASP A 146 -6.93 -21.32 -0.50
CA ASP A 146 -8.36 -21.62 -0.39
C ASP A 146 -8.96 -21.23 0.98
N ALA A 147 -8.59 -20.03 1.45
CA ALA A 147 -8.99 -19.55 2.77
C ALA A 147 -10.50 -19.29 2.80
N ALA A 148 -11.20 -19.97 3.72
CA ALA A 148 -12.61 -19.73 4.02
C ALA A 148 -12.78 -18.92 5.32
N ALA A 149 -11.89 -19.15 6.29
CA ALA A 149 -11.89 -18.45 7.57
C ALA A 149 -10.54 -17.78 7.83
N LEU A 150 -10.56 -16.44 7.92
CA LEU A 150 -9.41 -15.60 8.16
C LEU A 150 -9.40 -15.12 9.62
N LEU A 151 -8.48 -15.65 10.42
CA LEU A 151 -8.19 -15.15 11.75
C LEU A 151 -7.39 -13.83 11.67
N VAL A 152 -7.80 -12.83 12.45
CA VAL A 152 -7.10 -11.54 12.56
C VAL A 152 -6.96 -11.08 14.02
N GLY A 153 -5.88 -10.36 14.32
CA GLY A 153 -5.60 -9.78 15.64
C GLY A 153 -6.08 -8.35 15.79
N VAL A 154 -7.37 -8.08 15.56
CA VAL A 154 -7.97 -6.76 15.73
C VAL A 154 -8.73 -6.68 17.06
N ARG A 155 -8.76 -5.47 17.66
CA ARG A 155 -9.58 -5.16 18.85
C ARG A 155 -10.52 -4.00 18.57
N ALA A 156 -11.71 -4.02 19.16
CA ALA A 156 -12.75 -3.01 18.99
C ALA A 156 -12.28 -1.63 19.47
N GLY A 157 -11.51 -1.58 20.56
CA GLY A 157 -11.01 -0.32 21.13
C GLY A 157 -9.89 0.37 20.33
N GLN A 158 -9.44 -0.19 19.20
CA GLN A 158 -8.32 0.38 18.44
C GLN A 158 -8.69 1.55 17.51
N THR A 159 -9.93 1.60 17.01
CA THR A 159 -10.46 2.70 16.19
C THR A 159 -11.99 2.79 16.35
N GLN A 160 -12.59 3.94 16.01
CA GLN A 160 -14.05 4.09 15.99
C GLN A 160 -14.74 3.12 15.01
N HIS A 161 -14.13 2.85 13.85
CA HIS A 161 -14.67 1.94 12.85
C HIS A 161 -14.81 0.49 13.40
N ARG A 162 -13.87 0.07 14.26
CA ARG A 162 -13.84 -1.28 14.83
C ARG A 162 -14.87 -1.52 15.94
N GLN A 163 -15.49 -0.47 16.48
CA GLN A 163 -16.49 -0.61 17.57
C GLN A 163 -17.75 -1.37 17.14
N HIS A 164 -18.07 -1.36 15.84
CA HIS A 164 -19.25 -2.04 15.28
C HIS A 164 -18.94 -3.46 14.79
N MET A 165 -17.69 -3.91 14.88
CA MET A 165 -17.31 -5.25 14.45
C MET A 165 -17.89 -6.31 15.40
N LYS A 166 -18.17 -7.50 14.87
CA LYS A 166 -18.50 -8.69 15.66
C LYS A 166 -17.33 -9.69 15.62
N HIS A 167 -17.41 -10.78 16.38
CA HIS A 167 -16.37 -11.81 16.35
C HIS A 167 -16.25 -12.47 14.97
N VAL A 168 -17.36 -12.60 14.25
CA VAL A 168 -17.41 -13.12 12.87
C VAL A 168 -17.98 -12.03 11.98
N ASN A 169 -17.26 -11.67 10.92
CA ASN A 169 -17.70 -10.70 9.91
C ASN A 169 -17.49 -11.32 8.52
N VAL A 170 -18.10 -10.76 7.49
CA VAL A 170 -17.80 -11.11 6.10
C VAL A 170 -16.80 -10.11 5.54
N HIS A 171 -15.81 -10.60 4.80
CA HIS A 171 -14.83 -9.76 4.09
C HIS A 171 -14.36 -10.48 2.83
N GLU A 172 -14.51 -9.85 1.66
CA GLU A 172 -14.10 -10.40 0.36
C GLU A 172 -14.58 -11.85 0.13
N GLY A 173 -15.85 -12.11 0.43
CA GLY A 173 -16.46 -13.45 0.25
C GLY A 173 -15.94 -14.52 1.22
N ARG A 174 -15.36 -14.13 2.36
CA ARG A 174 -14.82 -15.04 3.39
C ARG A 174 -15.27 -14.61 4.78
N LEU A 175 -15.16 -15.51 5.75
CA LEU A 175 -15.38 -15.18 7.14
C LEU A 175 -14.12 -14.61 7.77
N LYS A 176 -14.21 -13.37 8.26
CA LYS A 176 -13.18 -12.69 9.04
C LYS A 176 -13.48 -12.86 10.53
N ILE A 177 -12.66 -13.68 11.18
CA ILE A 177 -12.79 -14.05 12.59
C ILE A 177 -11.85 -13.20 13.44
N CYS A 178 -12.38 -12.56 14.48
CA CYS A 178 -11.69 -11.63 15.37
C CYS A 178 -11.72 -12.16 16.82
N PRO A 179 -10.88 -13.14 17.22
CA PRO A 179 -11.01 -13.82 18.51
C PRO A 179 -10.78 -12.92 19.72
N ILE A 180 -9.88 -11.94 19.59
CA ILE A 180 -9.49 -11.02 20.67
C ILE A 180 -10.22 -9.67 20.56
N LEU A 181 -11.34 -9.60 19.83
CA LEU A 181 -12.00 -8.34 19.52
C LEU A 181 -12.34 -7.50 20.76
N ASN A 182 -12.81 -8.17 21.81
CA ASN A 182 -13.27 -7.52 23.04
C ASN A 182 -12.17 -7.40 24.11
N TRP A 183 -10.92 -7.80 23.80
CA TRP A 183 -9.83 -7.66 24.76
C TRP A 183 -9.47 -6.19 24.96
N SER A 184 -9.27 -5.82 26.21
CA SER A 184 -8.63 -4.58 26.63
C SER A 184 -7.10 -4.65 26.44
N LYS A 185 -6.44 -3.50 26.55
CA LYS A 185 -4.96 -3.44 26.58
C LYS A 185 -4.41 -4.25 27.75
N GLN A 186 -5.07 -4.17 28.91
CA GLN A 186 -4.68 -4.92 30.11
C GLN A 186 -4.77 -6.43 29.90
N GLU A 187 -5.83 -6.94 29.27
CA GLU A 187 -5.96 -8.38 28.98
C GLU A 187 -4.89 -8.86 27.99
N VAL A 188 -4.54 -8.04 26.99
CA VAL A 188 -3.39 -8.31 26.12
C VAL A 188 -2.11 -8.40 26.94
N ASP A 189 -1.85 -7.42 27.80
CA ASP A 189 -0.62 -7.37 28.58
C ASP A 189 -0.52 -8.53 29.57
N GLN A 190 -1.63 -8.91 30.21
CA GLN A 190 -1.74 -10.09 31.06
C GLN A 190 -1.47 -11.37 30.30
N TYR A 191 -2.03 -11.53 29.09
CA TYR A 191 -1.78 -12.70 28.26
C TYR A 191 -0.32 -12.80 27.83
N MET A 192 0.28 -11.68 27.41
CA MET A 192 1.68 -11.61 27.03
C MET A 192 2.58 -12.03 28.19
N ALA A 193 2.34 -11.49 29.39
CA ALA A 193 3.10 -11.83 30.59
C ALA A 193 2.92 -13.31 31.00
N ALA A 194 1.68 -13.80 31.04
CA ALA A 194 1.38 -15.17 31.44
C ALA A 194 2.00 -16.22 30.53
N ASN A 195 2.19 -15.91 29.25
CA ASN A 195 2.78 -16.81 28.26
C ASN A 195 4.24 -16.46 27.92
N GLN A 196 4.86 -15.54 28.67
CA GLN A 196 6.25 -15.11 28.48
C GLN A 196 6.54 -14.65 27.03
N LEU A 197 5.58 -13.95 26.43
CA LEU A 197 5.69 -13.45 25.07
C LEU A 197 6.38 -12.09 25.06
N GLU A 198 7.27 -11.91 24.08
CA GLU A 198 7.98 -10.65 23.89
C GLU A 198 7.16 -9.67 23.06
N TYR A 199 7.20 -8.39 23.44
CA TYR A 199 6.71 -7.31 22.58
C TYR A 199 7.65 -7.10 21.40
N HIS A 200 7.10 -6.54 20.33
CA HIS A 200 7.91 -6.01 19.24
C HIS A 200 8.95 -4.99 19.77
N PRO A 201 10.22 -5.01 19.33
CA PRO A 201 11.28 -4.15 19.88
C PRO A 201 10.97 -2.65 19.88
N LEU A 202 10.27 -2.16 18.84
CA LEU A 202 9.85 -0.75 18.76
C LEU A 202 8.86 -0.32 19.86
N LYS A 203 8.22 -1.24 20.57
CA LYS A 203 7.37 -0.91 21.72
C LYS A 203 8.15 -0.13 22.79
N ALA A 204 9.39 -0.53 23.06
CA ALA A 204 10.28 0.15 24.00
C ALA A 204 10.71 1.56 23.51
N GLN A 205 10.49 1.86 22.23
CA GLN A 205 10.78 3.15 21.62
C GLN A 205 9.51 4.02 21.49
N GLY A 206 8.42 3.67 22.18
CA GLY A 206 7.17 4.44 22.19
C GLY A 206 6.22 4.15 21.03
N TYR A 207 6.43 3.07 20.26
CA TYR A 207 5.46 2.66 19.24
C TYR A 207 4.33 1.82 19.86
N GLU A 208 3.10 2.32 19.79
CA GLU A 208 1.88 1.56 20.12
C GLU A 208 1.34 0.75 18.93
N SER A 209 1.68 1.17 17.70
CA SER A 209 1.34 0.49 16.45
C SER A 209 2.46 0.68 15.44
N VAL A 210 2.71 -0.34 14.61
CA VAL A 210 3.77 -0.32 13.58
C VAL A 210 3.27 -0.97 12.29
N GLY A 211 3.69 -0.40 11.17
CA GLY A 211 3.65 -1.01 9.84
C GLY A 211 4.81 -0.44 9.04
N ASP A 212 4.61 -0.02 7.79
CA ASP A 212 5.71 0.56 6.98
C ASP A 212 6.44 1.71 7.69
N ALA A 213 7.76 1.76 7.54
CA ALA A 213 8.64 2.69 8.24
C ALA A 213 8.35 4.15 7.88
N HIS A 214 7.97 4.43 6.62
CA HIS A 214 7.63 5.77 6.15
C HIS A 214 6.28 6.29 6.65
N SER A 215 5.45 5.43 7.25
CA SER A 215 4.09 5.76 7.69
C SER A 215 3.83 5.36 9.16
N SER A 216 4.88 5.26 9.98
CA SER A 216 4.78 4.88 11.39
C SER A 216 5.69 5.75 12.26
N ARG A 217 5.15 6.36 13.32
CA ARG A 217 5.92 7.11 14.33
C ARG A 217 5.56 6.66 15.76
N PRO A 218 6.42 6.93 16.76
CA PRO A 218 6.05 6.82 18.17
C PRO A 218 4.84 7.70 18.50
N VAL A 219 4.07 7.32 19.52
CA VAL A 219 3.05 8.19 20.12
C VAL A 219 3.72 9.21 21.04
N THR A 220 3.10 10.37 21.19
CA THR A 220 3.53 11.44 22.09
C THR A 220 2.43 11.74 23.11
N ASP A 221 2.70 12.58 24.12
CA ASP A 221 1.70 12.94 25.14
C ASP A 221 0.43 13.57 24.53
N ALA A 222 0.55 14.21 23.35
CA ALA A 222 -0.59 14.75 22.62
C ALA A 222 -1.51 13.67 21.98
N ASP A 223 -1.08 12.42 21.95
CA ASP A 223 -1.78 11.28 21.35
C ASP A 223 -2.47 10.37 22.40
N GLU A 224 -2.59 10.84 23.65
CA GLU A 224 -3.11 10.05 24.78
C GLU A 224 -4.48 9.42 24.47
N GLY A 225 -4.63 8.11 24.74
CA GLY A 225 -5.84 7.35 24.46
C GLY A 225 -6.00 6.85 23.01
N ASN A 226 -5.05 7.14 22.10
CA ASN A 226 -5.10 6.67 20.72
C ASN A 226 -3.84 5.87 20.32
N ASP A 227 -3.88 4.55 20.57
CA ASP A 227 -2.80 3.59 20.24
C ASP A 227 -2.43 3.55 18.74
N ARG A 228 -3.23 4.15 17.84
CA ARG A 228 -2.98 4.17 16.39
C ARG A 228 -2.63 5.55 15.83
N ALA A 229 -2.51 6.57 16.67
CA ALA A 229 -2.19 7.95 16.25
C ALA A 229 -0.86 8.06 15.47
N GLY A 230 0.08 7.15 15.73
CA GLY A 230 1.36 7.09 15.02
C GLY A 230 1.30 6.52 13.59
N ARG A 231 0.15 5.99 13.13
CA ARG A 231 0.00 5.43 11.78
C ARG A 231 -0.35 6.53 10.78
N PHE A 232 0.19 6.44 9.56
CA PHE A 232 -0.04 7.39 8.47
C PHE A 232 0.19 8.85 8.88
N ASN A 233 1.16 9.08 9.78
CA ASN A 233 1.46 10.40 10.36
C ASN A 233 0.24 11.10 10.99
N GLY A 234 -0.73 10.32 11.51
CA GLY A 234 -1.96 10.83 12.12
C GLY A 234 -3.11 11.09 11.15
N LYS A 235 -2.93 10.91 9.83
CA LYS A 235 -3.94 11.24 8.80
C LYS A 235 -5.00 10.14 8.60
N GLN A 236 -4.66 8.88 8.84
CA GLN A 236 -5.58 7.73 8.69
C GLN A 236 -5.28 6.70 9.78
N GLN A 237 -6.31 6.00 10.27
CA GLN A 237 -6.15 5.03 11.35
C GLN A 237 -6.27 3.57 10.87
N GLU A 238 -6.99 3.32 9.77
CA GLU A 238 -7.16 1.99 9.20
C GLU A 238 -6.22 1.74 8.02
N CYS A 239 -5.80 0.48 7.86
CA CYS A 239 -5.02 0.06 6.71
C CYS A 239 -5.97 -0.32 5.56
N GLY A 240 -5.56 -0.13 4.30
CA GLY A 240 -6.31 -0.61 3.13
C GLY A 240 -6.68 -2.10 3.17
N LEU A 241 -5.94 -2.92 3.93
CA LEU A 241 -6.27 -4.34 4.23
C LEU A 241 -7.55 -4.56 5.04
N HIS A 242 -8.13 -3.50 5.60
CA HIS A 242 -9.32 -3.55 6.44
C HIS A 242 -10.37 -2.52 6.03
N LEU A 243 -10.10 -1.78 4.96
CA LEU A 243 -11.04 -0.87 4.32
C LEU A 243 -11.64 -1.58 3.10
N ASP A 244 -12.88 -1.27 2.78
CA ASP A 244 -13.48 -1.71 1.52
C ASP A 244 -12.75 -1.06 0.35
N MET A 245 -11.78 -1.77 -0.21
CA MET A 245 -11.20 -1.52 -1.53
C MET A 245 -11.76 -2.54 -2.53
N HIS A 246 -13.00 -3.00 -2.31
CA HIS A 246 -13.68 -4.06 -3.09
C HIS A 246 -13.88 -3.70 -4.56
N ASP A 247 -13.87 -2.41 -4.86
CA ASP A 247 -13.95 -1.78 -6.17
C ASP A 247 -12.64 -1.86 -6.97
N MET A 248 -11.53 -2.30 -6.36
CA MET A 248 -10.23 -2.39 -7.01
C MET A 248 -9.89 -3.85 -7.32
N LYS A 249 -9.92 -4.23 -8.60
CA LYS A 249 -9.49 -5.56 -9.05
C LYS A 249 -8.06 -5.52 -9.56
N LEU A 250 -7.37 -6.64 -9.41
CA LEU A 250 -6.07 -6.91 -10.03
C LEU A 250 -6.09 -6.67 -11.55
N GLU A 251 -7.24 -6.90 -12.17
CA GLU A 251 -7.53 -6.69 -13.59
C GLU A 251 -7.56 -5.21 -13.99
N ASP A 252 -7.97 -4.34 -13.05
CA ASP A 252 -8.04 -2.89 -13.24
C ASP A 252 -6.64 -2.26 -13.14
N PHE A 253 -5.78 -2.86 -12.32
CA PHE A 253 -4.34 -2.63 -12.36
C PHE A 253 -3.73 -3.48 -13.46
N LYS A 254 -4.00 -3.10 -14.70
CA LYS A 254 -3.11 -3.50 -15.76
C LYS A 254 -1.71 -3.03 -15.33
N PHE A 255 -0.77 -3.97 -15.21
CA PHE A 255 0.67 -3.67 -15.23
C PHE A 255 1.05 -3.16 -16.64
N ASP A 256 0.21 -2.31 -17.20
CA ASP A 256 0.41 -1.68 -18.48
C ASP A 256 1.68 -0.86 -18.39
N ASP A 257 2.38 -0.87 -19.51
CA ASP A 257 3.69 -0.28 -19.70
C ASP A 257 3.86 0.97 -18.81
N PRO A 258 4.78 0.97 -17.84
CA PRO A 258 5.05 2.14 -17.04
C PRO A 258 5.64 3.31 -17.86
N LEU A 259 5.84 3.11 -19.17
CA LEU A 259 6.09 4.13 -20.17
C LEU A 259 4.83 4.66 -20.88
N ALA A 260 3.63 4.15 -20.53
CA ALA A 260 2.38 4.66 -21.05
C ALA A 260 2.16 6.08 -20.49
N LEU A 261 2.20 7.05 -21.40
CA LEU A 261 1.91 8.44 -21.11
C LEU A 261 0.46 8.58 -20.61
N SER A 262 0.24 9.37 -19.55
CA SER A 262 -1.10 9.79 -19.12
C SER A 262 -1.86 10.45 -20.29
N GLU A 263 -3.21 10.53 -20.25
CA GLU A 263 -3.97 11.22 -21.32
C GLU A 263 -3.45 12.65 -21.55
N ARG A 264 -3.09 13.35 -20.48
CA ARG A 264 -2.45 14.67 -20.55
C ARG A 264 -1.07 14.62 -21.21
N ASP A 265 -0.24 13.65 -20.85
CA ASP A 265 1.06 13.46 -21.49
C ASP A 265 0.93 13.03 -22.96
N GLN A 266 -0.14 12.32 -23.34
CA GLN A 266 -0.48 11.99 -24.72
C GLN A 266 -0.91 13.23 -25.50
N GLU A 267 -1.66 14.14 -24.89
CA GLU A 267 -1.96 15.46 -25.47
C GLU A 267 -0.69 16.28 -25.68
N LEU A 268 0.22 16.31 -24.70
CA LEU A 268 1.50 17.01 -24.81
C LEU A 268 2.42 16.35 -25.84
N LEU A 269 2.41 15.03 -25.94
CA LEU A 269 3.08 14.29 -27.01
C LEU A 269 2.48 14.67 -28.37
N ALA A 270 1.16 14.73 -28.50
CA ALA A 270 0.49 15.14 -29.72
C ALA A 270 0.82 16.60 -30.09
N LEU A 271 0.87 17.49 -29.10
CA LEU A 271 1.29 18.89 -29.24
C LEU A 271 2.72 18.98 -29.76
N SER A 272 3.66 18.24 -29.16
CA SER A 272 5.07 18.23 -29.59
C SER A 272 5.30 17.57 -30.96
N LYS A 273 4.38 16.71 -31.42
CA LYS A 273 4.40 16.02 -32.72
C LYS A 273 3.57 16.71 -33.81
N ARG A 274 2.97 17.86 -33.52
CA ARG A 274 2.11 18.57 -34.49
C ARG A 274 2.89 18.98 -35.73
N ALA A 275 2.26 18.89 -36.90
CA ALA A 275 2.91 19.21 -38.17
C ALA A 275 3.29 20.70 -38.34
N LYS A 276 2.71 21.61 -37.55
CA LYS A 276 3.02 23.04 -37.56
C LYS A 276 2.95 23.64 -36.16
N GLY A 277 3.99 24.37 -35.76
CA GLY A 277 4.04 25.16 -34.53
C GLY A 277 5.22 24.79 -33.61
N ILE A 278 5.42 25.61 -32.58
CA ILE A 278 6.56 25.52 -31.66
C ILE A 278 6.09 25.09 -30.28
N THR A 279 6.72 24.07 -29.70
CA THR A 279 6.49 23.68 -28.31
C THR A 279 7.80 23.79 -27.56
N VAL A 280 7.79 24.49 -26.43
CA VAL A 280 8.96 24.68 -25.58
C VAL A 280 8.68 24.23 -24.16
N PHE A 281 9.44 23.25 -23.69
CA PHE A 281 9.40 22.79 -22.31
C PHE A 281 10.35 23.63 -21.46
N THR A 282 9.88 24.27 -20.40
CA THR A 282 10.65 25.26 -19.62
C THR A 282 10.69 24.92 -18.12
N LYS A 283 11.51 25.67 -17.37
CA LYS A 283 11.51 25.69 -15.90
C LYS A 283 11.47 27.14 -15.42
N PRO A 284 10.86 27.43 -14.25
CA PRO A 284 11.05 28.70 -13.56
C PRO A 284 12.55 28.98 -13.37
N MET A 285 12.95 30.26 -13.46
CA MET A 285 14.33 30.71 -13.24
C MET A 285 15.39 30.12 -14.22
N CYS A 286 14.96 29.56 -15.35
CA CYS A 286 15.86 29.02 -16.38
C CYS A 286 16.28 30.11 -17.38
N LYS A 287 17.53 30.59 -17.29
CA LYS A 287 18.08 31.63 -18.19
C LYS A 287 18.05 31.22 -19.68
N TYR A 288 18.29 29.94 -19.98
CA TYR A 288 18.26 29.42 -21.37
C TYR A 288 16.83 29.34 -21.92
N CYS A 289 15.84 29.11 -21.06
CA CYS A 289 14.43 29.06 -21.42
C CYS A 289 13.92 30.46 -21.75
N LEU A 290 14.30 31.46 -20.94
CA LEU A 290 14.02 32.86 -21.24
C LEU A 290 14.61 33.29 -22.57
N ALA A 291 15.90 32.99 -22.81
CA ALA A 291 16.56 33.33 -24.07
C ALA A 291 15.95 32.63 -25.29
N ALA A 292 15.53 31.37 -25.17
CA ALA A 292 14.81 30.68 -26.24
C ALA A 292 13.49 31.38 -26.57
N LYS A 293 12.72 31.75 -25.54
CA LYS A 293 11.45 32.47 -25.70
C LYS A 293 11.65 33.88 -26.26
N ASP A 294 12.73 34.57 -25.91
CA ASP A 294 13.07 35.87 -26.51
C ASP A 294 13.30 35.74 -28.01
N VAL A 295 14.05 34.73 -28.46
CA VAL A 295 14.27 34.47 -29.90
C VAL A 295 12.95 34.23 -30.63
N MET A 296 12.02 33.50 -30.01
CA MET A 296 10.69 33.25 -30.59
C MET A 296 9.86 34.53 -30.66
N ARG A 297 9.83 35.32 -29.58
CA ARG A 297 9.10 36.60 -29.51
C ARG A 297 9.62 37.65 -30.48
N GLU A 298 10.94 37.80 -30.60
CA GLU A 298 11.58 38.74 -31.54
C GLU A 298 11.23 38.45 -33.00
N ARG A 299 10.84 37.21 -33.30
CA ARG A 299 10.42 36.76 -34.63
C ARG A 299 8.89 36.70 -34.79
N GLU A 300 8.15 37.16 -33.77
CA GLU A 300 6.70 37.12 -33.73
C GLU A 300 6.14 35.70 -33.91
N TRP A 301 6.86 34.69 -33.39
CA TRP A 301 6.42 33.31 -33.43
C TRP A 301 5.55 32.96 -32.24
N GLU A 302 4.36 32.43 -32.51
CA GLU A 302 3.51 31.78 -31.52
C GLU A 302 4.13 30.45 -31.06
N PHE A 303 4.12 30.20 -29.76
CA PHE A 303 4.63 28.97 -29.17
C PHE A 303 3.83 28.55 -27.94
N ASP A 304 3.74 27.24 -27.72
CA ASP A 304 3.19 26.67 -26.51
C ASP A 304 4.30 26.43 -25.49
N GLU A 305 4.18 27.06 -24.33
CA GLU A 305 5.07 26.83 -23.20
C GLU A 305 4.49 25.75 -22.29
N VAL A 306 5.31 24.76 -21.94
CA VAL A 306 4.95 23.68 -21.02
C VAL A 306 5.95 23.66 -19.86
N SER A 307 5.48 23.92 -18.65
CA SER A 307 6.33 23.99 -17.46
C SER A 307 6.69 22.60 -16.93
N VAL A 308 7.97 22.39 -16.64
CA VAL A 308 8.51 21.19 -15.97
C VAL A 308 8.93 21.58 -14.55
N PRO A 309 8.60 20.83 -13.48
CA PRO A 309 7.76 19.63 -13.45
C PRO A 309 6.25 19.94 -13.30
N THR A 310 5.83 21.21 -13.36
CA THR A 310 4.49 21.63 -12.96
C THR A 310 3.38 21.08 -13.86
N GLU A 311 3.59 21.07 -15.18
CA GLU A 311 2.61 20.58 -16.16
C GLU A 311 3.01 19.22 -16.75
N VAL A 312 4.30 18.89 -16.75
CA VAL A 312 4.81 17.60 -17.22
C VAL A 312 5.99 17.15 -16.37
N SER A 313 6.04 15.86 -16.03
CA SER A 313 7.16 15.29 -15.29
C SER A 313 8.43 15.22 -16.15
N ILE A 314 9.61 15.16 -15.53
CA ILE A 314 10.87 14.95 -16.26
C ILE A 314 10.87 13.61 -16.99
N GLN A 315 10.23 12.59 -16.41
CA GLN A 315 10.12 11.26 -17.01
C GLN A 315 9.23 11.26 -18.26
N SER A 316 8.07 11.92 -18.19
CA SER A 316 7.18 12.12 -19.33
C SER A 316 7.88 12.91 -20.44
N LEU A 317 8.65 13.95 -20.10
CA LEU A 317 9.45 14.69 -21.08
C LEU A 317 10.52 13.81 -21.77
N GLN A 318 11.17 12.92 -21.03
CA GLN A 318 12.14 11.97 -21.59
C GLN A 318 11.49 11.00 -22.58
N GLN A 319 10.27 10.56 -22.29
CA GLN A 319 9.48 9.72 -23.19
C GLN A 319 9.03 10.50 -24.44
N ILE A 320 8.58 11.74 -24.29
CA ILE A 320 8.21 12.63 -25.40
C ILE A 320 9.41 12.87 -26.33
N VAL A 321 10.59 13.10 -25.76
CA VAL A 321 11.83 13.35 -26.50
C VAL A 321 12.46 12.05 -27.04
N GLY A 322 12.16 10.89 -26.46
CA GLY A 322 12.71 9.60 -26.85
C GLY A 322 14.17 9.36 -26.44
N LYS A 323 14.73 10.21 -25.55
CA LYS A 323 16.08 10.06 -25.00
C LYS A 323 16.19 10.72 -23.62
N PRO A 324 17.22 10.38 -22.81
CA PRO A 324 17.45 11.04 -21.53
C PRO A 324 17.60 12.57 -21.67
N VAL A 325 16.85 13.30 -20.86
CA VAL A 325 16.82 14.77 -20.79
C VAL A 325 17.24 15.15 -19.37
N LYS A 326 18.27 15.99 -19.27
CA LYS A 326 18.81 16.49 -17.99
C LYS A 326 18.58 17.99 -17.80
N THR A 327 18.26 18.71 -18.86
CA THR A 327 18.20 20.18 -18.89
C THR A 327 16.98 20.66 -19.66
N VAL A 328 16.61 21.93 -19.46
CA VAL A 328 15.61 22.67 -20.24
C VAL A 328 16.28 23.96 -20.76
N PRO A 329 15.79 24.58 -21.84
CA PRO A 329 14.59 24.25 -22.59
C PRO A 329 14.70 22.94 -23.38
N GLN A 330 13.58 22.33 -23.75
CA GLN A 330 13.51 21.32 -24.81
C GLN A 330 12.52 21.82 -25.86
N ILE A 331 12.96 21.94 -27.11
CA ILE A 331 12.23 22.65 -28.16
C ILE A 331 11.87 21.69 -29.29
N PHE A 332 10.61 21.73 -29.68
CA PHE A 332 10.07 21.10 -30.88
C PHE A 332 9.63 22.19 -31.85
N LEU A 333 9.98 22.04 -33.12
CA LEU A 333 9.61 22.92 -34.22
C LEU A 333 8.96 22.05 -35.30
N ASP A 334 7.69 22.30 -35.61
CA ASP A 334 6.92 21.58 -36.64
C ASP A 334 6.98 20.05 -36.48
N GLY A 335 6.87 19.59 -35.24
CA GLY A 335 6.87 18.16 -34.91
C GLY A 335 8.27 17.55 -34.82
N LYS A 336 9.31 18.31 -35.19
CA LYS A 336 10.70 17.89 -35.12
C LYS A 336 11.32 18.35 -33.81
N TYR A 337 11.88 17.40 -33.07
CA TYR A 337 12.69 17.69 -31.89
C TYR A 337 14.01 18.36 -32.30
N ILE A 338 14.25 19.57 -31.78
CA ILE A 338 15.45 20.37 -32.08
C ILE A 338 16.52 20.19 -31.01
N GLY A 339 16.13 20.23 -29.72
CA GLY A 339 17.08 20.15 -28.61
C GLY A 339 16.90 21.27 -27.61
N GLY A 340 18.00 21.64 -26.94
CA GLY A 340 18.03 22.77 -26.03
C GLY A 340 18.22 24.11 -26.74
N TYR A 341 18.52 25.14 -25.95
CA TYR A 341 18.71 26.50 -26.49
C TYR A 341 19.85 26.54 -27.52
N THR A 342 20.98 25.89 -27.24
CA THR A 342 22.15 25.89 -28.13
C THR A 342 21.84 25.25 -29.47
N GLU A 343 21.17 24.09 -29.46
CA GLU A 343 20.74 23.42 -30.69
C GLU A 343 19.70 24.24 -31.45
N PHE A 344 18.81 24.94 -30.75
CA PHE A 344 17.80 25.80 -31.34
C PHE A 344 18.41 27.00 -32.08
N VAL A 345 19.32 27.75 -31.45
CA VAL A 345 19.98 28.89 -32.12
C VAL A 345 20.86 28.43 -33.28
N ALA A 346 21.54 27.28 -33.15
CA ALA A 346 22.32 26.69 -34.23
C ALA A 346 21.42 26.27 -35.41
N HIS A 347 20.26 25.67 -35.14
CA HIS A 347 19.27 25.32 -36.15
C HIS A 347 18.78 26.53 -36.94
N LEU A 348 18.68 27.69 -36.28
CA LEU A 348 18.25 28.95 -36.86
C LEU A 348 19.38 29.78 -37.48
N GLY A 349 20.63 29.31 -37.42
CA GLY A 349 21.79 30.01 -37.95
C GLY A 349 22.14 31.32 -37.23
N ILE A 350 21.79 31.45 -35.95
CA ILE A 350 22.03 32.66 -35.15
C ILE A 350 23.03 32.41 -34.00
N PRO A 351 23.84 33.42 -33.61
CA PRO A 351 24.81 33.26 -32.55
C PRO A 351 24.16 33.06 -31.18
N SER A 352 24.74 32.19 -30.35
CA SER A 352 24.29 31.96 -28.97
C SER A 352 24.54 33.20 -28.11
N ARG A 353 23.57 33.56 -27.25
CA ARG A 353 23.73 34.58 -26.20
C ARG A 353 24.58 34.12 -25.02
N PHE A 354 24.84 32.81 -24.95
CA PHE A 354 25.66 32.18 -23.92
C PHE A 354 26.78 31.45 -24.64
N ALA A 355 27.88 32.16 -24.89
CA ALA A 355 29.12 31.59 -25.39
C ALA A 355 29.87 30.89 -24.24
#